data_AF-A0A1H3KZR1-F1
#
_entry.id   AF-A0A1H3KZR1-F1
#
_cell.length_a   1.000
_cell.length_b   1.000
_cell.length_c   1.000
_cell.angle_alpha   90.00
_cell.angle_beta   90.00
_cell.angle_gamma   90.00
#
_symmetry.space_group_name_H-M   'P 1'
#
loop_
_entity.id
_entity.type
_entity.pdbx_description
1 polymer ?
#
loop_
_entity_poly.entity_id
_entity_poly.type
_entity_poly.pdbx_seq_one_letter_code
_entity_poly.pdbx_strand_id
1 'polypeptide(L)'
;MPKFYRFCHNLATFRVHLSHEPQQRVAQPSKDRPHLTAMNLKWVTACVMSLQATLSLAADMPPVTHSDFPQDNIEQVLLGRDLFFDPLLSGNRNISCASCHHGVLGSADAVPLSVGEGGIGLGKRRRGTSDAPAERHIPRNAPAIFNLGANDFTTLFHDGRVALDPDAPFGIRMPEGNALERPATSLLSAQALLPILSHEEMAGSDGENDIGTAVSAGQIRGADGAWAKLAARVEAVPEYRTHFTALTQSAEPLHISEIGNAIGAFLAFEFRADESPFDAYLRGEAHALTAPQARGMALFYGKATCSSCHAGRFQTDNSFHAIGIPQIGPGKDHETLADHGRSAITGDQKDEYCFRTPSLRNVALTAPYGHSGAYASLEAVVRHHLAPRESLMAFDPSTVPLPALAGYGAVTPQMPSPEELERIKAAITLDIPPLSEAEVSDIISFLHALTDPSSIGGKLGAPASVPSGLPVDSILD
;
A
#
# COMPACT_ATOMS: atom_id res chain seq x y z
N MET A 1 -13.95 -44.24 -29.24
CA MET A 1 -15.14 -44.83 -29.90
C MET A 1 -16.39 -44.39 -29.15
N PRO A 2 -17.52 -44.08 -29.82
CA PRO A 2 -17.67 -43.10 -30.92
C PRO A 2 -18.89 -42.18 -30.67
N LYS A 3 -19.09 -41.06 -31.37
CA LYS A 3 -19.76 -40.94 -32.70
C LYS A 3 -19.56 -39.48 -33.17
N PHE A 4 -18.84 -39.19 -34.26
CA PHE A 4 -19.27 -39.22 -35.67
C PHE A 4 -20.62 -38.53 -35.94
N TYR A 5 -20.58 -37.36 -36.59
CA TYR A 5 -21.29 -37.12 -37.85
C TYR A 5 -20.51 -36.13 -38.74
N ARG A 6 -20.39 -36.52 -40.00
CA ARG A 6 -19.71 -35.90 -41.15
C ARG A 6 -20.82 -35.48 -42.13
N PHE A 7 -20.55 -34.52 -43.02
CA PHE A 7 -21.13 -34.22 -44.36
C PHE A 7 -21.16 -32.69 -44.54
N CYS A 8 -20.87 -32.04 -45.68
CA CYS A 8 -20.08 -32.30 -46.89
C CYS A 8 -19.98 -30.97 -47.66
N HIS A 9 -19.01 -30.90 -48.55
CA HIS A 9 -18.73 -29.94 -49.64
C HIS A 9 -19.81 -28.95 -50.14
N ASN A 10 -19.36 -27.74 -50.50
CA ASN A 10 -19.38 -27.30 -51.90
C ASN A 10 -18.41 -26.15 -52.20
N LEU A 11 -17.55 -26.38 -53.19
CA LEU A 11 -16.78 -25.40 -53.96
C LEU A 11 -17.68 -24.87 -55.08
N ALA A 12 -17.76 -23.55 -55.27
CA ALA A 12 -18.18 -22.97 -56.53
C ALA A 12 -17.46 -21.63 -56.77
N THR A 13 -16.60 -21.70 -57.78
CA THR A 13 -15.99 -20.63 -58.58
C THR A 13 -16.97 -19.52 -58.95
N PHE A 14 -16.54 -18.25 -58.91
CA PHE A 14 -17.11 -17.21 -59.77
C PHE A 14 -16.03 -16.43 -60.53
N ARG A 15 -16.31 -16.33 -61.83
CA ARG A 15 -15.45 -15.87 -62.93
C ARG A 15 -15.41 -14.35 -63.01
N VAL A 16 -14.26 -13.88 -63.50
CA VAL A 16 -13.99 -12.56 -64.06
C VAL A 16 -14.98 -12.21 -65.18
N HIS A 17 -15.47 -10.97 -65.17
CA HIS A 17 -15.99 -10.29 -66.36
C HIS A 17 -15.38 -8.89 -66.47
N LEU A 18 -14.54 -8.73 -67.49
CA LEU A 18 -14.08 -7.48 -68.06
C LEU A 18 -15.13 -6.99 -69.04
N SER A 19 -15.52 -5.71 -68.98
CA SER A 19 -15.84 -4.93 -70.18
C SER A 19 -16.10 -3.45 -69.89
N HIS A 20 -15.33 -2.63 -70.61
CA HIS A 20 -15.64 -1.31 -71.18
C HIS A 20 -15.22 -0.04 -70.42
N GLU A 21 -14.09 0.51 -70.89
CA GLU A 21 -13.81 1.95 -70.98
C GLU A 21 -14.90 2.72 -71.72
N PRO A 22 -15.04 4.02 -71.44
CA PRO A 22 -14.74 4.96 -72.51
C PRO A 22 -13.93 6.19 -72.08
N GLN A 23 -12.93 6.47 -72.92
CA GLN A 23 -12.49 7.78 -73.44
C GLN A 23 -12.08 8.90 -72.48
N GLN A 24 -10.77 9.14 -72.52
CA GLN A 24 -10.04 10.32 -72.10
C GLN A 24 -10.63 11.63 -72.66
N ARG A 25 -10.88 12.60 -71.77
CA ARG A 25 -10.76 14.03 -72.10
C ARG A 25 -9.56 14.60 -71.35
N VAL A 26 -8.63 15.13 -72.13
CA VAL A 26 -7.48 15.91 -71.65
C VAL A 26 -8.00 17.26 -71.15
N ALA A 27 -7.83 17.52 -69.85
CA ALA A 27 -8.00 18.85 -69.26
C ALA A 27 -6.64 19.32 -68.71
N GLN A 28 -6.22 20.51 -69.15
CA GLN A 28 -5.01 21.20 -68.72
C GLN A 28 -5.04 21.51 -67.21
N PRO A 29 -3.88 21.60 -66.53
CA PRO A 29 -3.84 21.82 -65.09
C PRO A 29 -4.19 23.26 -64.73
N SER A 30 -5.25 23.47 -63.95
CA SER A 30 -5.47 24.75 -63.27
C SER A 30 -4.45 24.88 -62.13
N LYS A 31 -3.65 25.94 -62.18
CA LYS A 31 -2.89 26.43 -61.04
C LYS A 31 -3.90 26.89 -60.01
N ASP A 32 -4.05 26.14 -58.93
CA ASP A 32 -4.39 26.63 -57.59
C ASP A 32 -4.33 25.45 -56.62
N ARG A 33 -3.13 25.25 -56.03
CA ARG A 33 -2.97 24.42 -54.84
C ARG A 33 -3.01 25.35 -53.63
N PRO A 34 -3.86 25.13 -52.62
CA PRO A 34 -3.64 25.78 -51.33
C PRO A 34 -2.31 25.25 -50.78
N HIS A 35 -1.42 26.17 -50.44
CA HIS A 35 -0.20 25.89 -49.71
C HIS A 35 -0.57 25.24 -48.36
N LEU A 36 -0.47 23.91 -48.27
CA LEU A 36 -0.29 23.23 -47.00
C LEU A 36 1.09 23.66 -46.48
N THR A 37 1.05 24.70 -45.65
CA THR A 37 2.21 25.32 -45.03
C THR A 37 2.98 24.28 -44.22
N ALA A 38 4.31 24.31 -44.33
CA ALA A 38 5.28 23.52 -43.58
C ALA A 38 5.20 23.69 -42.03
N MET A 39 4.19 24.41 -41.55
CA MET A 39 3.93 24.71 -40.14
C MET A 39 3.19 23.56 -39.44
N ASN A 40 2.34 22.79 -40.15
CA ASN A 40 1.63 21.65 -39.54
C ASN A 40 2.49 20.39 -39.36
N LEU A 41 3.53 20.21 -40.18
CA LEU A 41 4.39 19.03 -40.06
C LEU A 41 5.27 19.10 -38.80
N LYS A 42 5.77 20.30 -38.43
CA LYS A 42 6.62 20.49 -37.23
C LYS A 42 5.88 20.19 -35.92
N TRP A 43 4.59 20.50 -35.83
CA TRP A 43 3.77 20.16 -34.65
C TRP A 43 3.46 18.67 -34.57
N VAL A 44 3.19 18.01 -35.70
CA VAL A 44 2.99 16.55 -35.74
C VAL A 44 4.29 15.82 -35.38
N THR A 45 5.46 16.24 -35.89
CA THR A 45 6.74 15.61 -35.53
C THR A 45 7.13 15.88 -34.07
N ALA A 46 6.84 17.07 -33.53
CA ALA A 46 7.10 17.40 -32.13
C ALA A 46 6.20 16.60 -31.17
N CYS A 47 4.90 16.43 -31.49
CA CYS A 47 3.99 15.59 -30.73
C CYS A 47 4.37 14.09 -30.81
N VAL A 48 4.85 13.62 -31.96
CA VAL A 48 5.34 12.24 -32.11
C VAL A 48 6.64 12.02 -31.34
N MET A 49 7.58 12.96 -31.37
CA MET A 49 8.83 12.86 -30.59
C MET A 49 8.62 12.99 -29.09
N SER A 50 7.70 13.86 -28.63
CA SER A 50 7.37 13.98 -27.20
C SER A 50 6.66 12.73 -26.67
N LEU A 51 5.80 12.11 -27.48
CA LEU A 51 5.14 10.84 -27.14
C LEU A 51 6.14 9.67 -27.13
N GLN A 52 7.13 9.66 -28.04
CA GLN A 52 8.21 8.67 -28.04
C GLN A 52 9.15 8.81 -26.83
N ALA A 53 9.45 10.05 -26.41
CA ALA A 53 10.32 10.30 -25.25
C ALA A 53 9.65 9.90 -23.91
N THR A 54 8.33 10.06 -23.76
CA THR A 54 7.61 9.64 -22.55
C THR A 54 7.35 8.14 -22.50
N LEU A 55 7.14 7.48 -23.65
CA LEU A 55 7.10 6.01 -23.74
C LEU A 55 8.44 5.37 -23.33
N SER A 56 9.58 6.05 -23.57
CA SER A 56 10.91 5.57 -23.17
C SER A 56 11.07 5.49 -21.65
N LEU A 57 10.62 6.50 -20.90
CA LEU A 57 10.82 6.57 -19.44
C LEU A 57 10.14 5.42 -18.67
N ALA A 58 8.99 4.93 -19.17
CA ALA A 58 8.33 3.77 -18.59
C ALA A 58 8.92 2.43 -19.09
N ALA A 59 9.28 2.36 -20.38
CA ALA A 59 9.82 1.15 -20.99
C ALA A 59 11.26 0.81 -20.55
N ASP A 60 12.00 1.79 -20.02
CA ASP A 60 13.37 1.61 -19.55
C ASP A 60 13.45 1.05 -18.11
N MET A 61 12.32 0.85 -17.42
CA MET A 61 12.31 0.23 -16.08
C MET A 61 12.45 -1.29 -16.17
N PRO A 62 13.35 -1.90 -15.36
CA PRO A 62 13.46 -3.36 -15.33
C PRO A 62 12.17 -3.97 -14.74
N PRO A 63 11.71 -5.12 -15.27
CA PRO A 63 10.59 -5.83 -14.69
C PRO A 63 10.93 -6.31 -13.26
N VAL A 64 9.91 -6.42 -12.42
CA VAL A 64 10.05 -7.06 -11.10
C VAL A 64 10.35 -8.55 -11.30
N THR A 65 11.28 -9.07 -10.51
CA THR A 65 11.77 -10.45 -10.57
C THR A 65 11.83 -11.10 -9.20
N HIS A 66 11.95 -12.42 -9.18
CA HIS A 66 12.05 -13.17 -7.94
C HIS A 66 13.23 -12.75 -7.05
N SER A 67 14.35 -12.34 -7.65
CA SER A 67 15.55 -11.87 -6.92
C SER A 67 15.36 -10.53 -6.22
N ASP A 68 14.28 -9.81 -6.51
CA ASP A 68 13.97 -8.55 -5.85
C ASP A 68 13.38 -8.75 -4.45
N PHE A 69 13.07 -10.00 -4.07
CA PHE A 69 12.52 -10.36 -2.78
C PHE A 69 13.41 -11.37 -2.03
N PRO A 70 13.33 -11.39 -0.70
CA PRO A 70 13.91 -12.44 0.12
C PRO A 70 13.51 -13.86 -0.33
N GLN A 71 14.46 -14.77 -0.18
CA GLN A 71 14.37 -16.17 -0.57
C GLN A 71 14.21 -17.03 0.68
N ASP A 72 13.13 -16.79 1.41
CA ASP A 72 12.92 -17.38 2.73
C ASP A 72 12.53 -18.86 2.66
N ASN A 73 12.81 -19.59 3.74
CA ASN A 73 12.39 -20.97 3.91
C ASN A 73 10.86 -21.03 4.03
N ILE A 74 10.20 -21.91 3.26
CA ILE A 74 8.74 -22.07 3.30
C ILE A 74 8.20 -22.43 4.69
N GLU A 75 8.94 -23.19 5.49
CA GLU A 75 8.55 -23.51 6.87
C GLU A 75 8.51 -22.26 7.77
N GLN A 76 9.43 -21.32 7.55
CA GLN A 76 9.45 -20.03 8.25
C GLN A 76 8.31 -19.13 7.78
N VAL A 77 8.00 -19.14 6.48
CA VAL A 77 6.87 -18.42 5.89
C VAL A 77 5.54 -18.93 6.46
N LEU A 78 5.35 -20.25 6.55
CA LEU A 78 4.12 -20.83 7.12
C LEU A 78 3.97 -20.51 8.61
N LEU A 79 5.05 -20.60 9.38
CA LEU A 79 5.06 -20.17 10.78
C LEU A 79 4.71 -18.67 10.92
N GLY A 80 5.26 -17.83 10.04
CA GLY A 80 4.95 -16.41 9.97
C GLY A 80 3.50 -16.13 9.63
N ARG A 81 2.89 -16.92 8.72
CA ARG A 81 1.47 -16.85 8.40
C ARG A 81 0.65 -17.09 9.65
N ASP A 82 0.92 -18.19 10.34
CA ASP A 82 0.12 -18.57 11.50
C ASP A 82 0.20 -17.47 12.57
N LEU A 83 1.39 -16.92 12.86
CA LEU A 83 1.58 -15.79 13.77
C LEU A 83 0.89 -14.49 13.32
N PHE A 84 0.87 -14.19 12.02
CA PHE A 84 0.21 -12.99 11.48
C PHE A 84 -1.31 -13.01 11.68
N PHE A 85 -1.92 -14.19 11.66
CA PHE A 85 -3.35 -14.40 11.88
C PHE A 85 -3.70 -14.72 13.35
N ASP A 86 -2.71 -14.90 14.22
CA ASP A 86 -2.93 -15.32 15.61
C ASP A 86 -3.02 -14.11 16.56
N PRO A 87 -4.16 -13.91 17.25
CA PRO A 87 -4.28 -12.84 18.24
C PRO A 87 -3.36 -13.00 19.45
N LEU A 88 -2.66 -14.13 19.61
CA LEU A 88 -1.76 -14.42 20.73
C LEU A 88 -0.74 -13.29 21.01
N LEU A 89 -0.34 -12.55 19.97
CA LEU A 89 0.62 -11.46 20.03
C LEU A 89 0.04 -10.14 20.56
N SER A 90 -1.27 -10.00 20.70
CA SER A 90 -1.89 -8.84 21.37
C SER A 90 -1.99 -9.05 22.88
N GLY A 91 -1.97 -7.96 23.63
CA GLY A 91 -2.02 -7.97 25.10
C GLY A 91 -3.23 -8.73 25.60
N ASN A 92 -4.42 -8.39 25.08
CA ASN A 92 -5.71 -9.00 25.45
C ASN A 92 -6.13 -10.18 24.57
N ARG A 93 -5.28 -10.60 23.61
CA ARG A 93 -5.49 -11.77 22.72
C ARG A 93 -6.78 -11.72 21.89
N ASN A 94 -7.10 -10.55 21.35
CA ASN A 94 -8.32 -10.26 20.59
C ASN A 94 -8.06 -9.64 19.21
N ILE A 95 -6.83 -9.19 18.92
CA ILE A 95 -6.45 -8.55 17.66
C ILE A 95 -5.22 -9.25 17.10
N SER A 96 -5.20 -9.50 15.79
CA SER A 96 -4.05 -10.00 15.05
C SER A 96 -3.56 -8.97 14.03
N CYS A 97 -2.44 -9.23 13.35
CA CYS A 97 -2.01 -8.38 12.24
C CYS A 97 -3.07 -8.39 11.11
N ALA A 98 -3.68 -9.56 10.86
CA ALA A 98 -4.72 -9.74 9.85
C ALA A 98 -6.00 -8.94 10.14
N SER A 99 -6.25 -8.56 11.40
CA SER A 99 -7.39 -7.72 11.77
C SER A 99 -7.41 -6.39 11.00
N CYS A 100 -6.23 -5.78 10.79
CA CYS A 100 -6.08 -4.51 10.06
C CYS A 100 -5.47 -4.66 8.67
N HIS A 101 -4.84 -5.81 8.36
CA HIS A 101 -4.13 -6.04 7.10
C HIS A 101 -4.62 -7.28 6.35
N HIS A 102 -5.93 -7.55 6.41
CA HIS A 102 -6.51 -8.74 5.77
C HIS A 102 -6.38 -8.68 4.23
N GLY A 103 -5.92 -9.76 3.59
CA GLY A 103 -5.69 -9.80 2.14
C GLY A 103 -6.90 -9.40 1.29
N VAL A 104 -8.09 -9.90 1.64
CA VAL A 104 -9.36 -9.58 0.95
C VAL A 104 -9.82 -8.12 1.04
N LEU A 105 -9.20 -7.33 1.92
CA LEU A 105 -9.41 -5.89 2.04
C LEU A 105 -8.28 -5.09 1.38
N GLY A 106 -7.57 -5.72 0.43
CA GLY A 106 -6.39 -5.12 -0.21
C GLY A 106 -5.19 -5.03 0.73
N SER A 107 -5.11 -5.92 1.73
CA SER A 107 -4.07 -5.92 2.77
C SER A 107 -4.02 -4.65 3.63
N ALA A 108 -5.15 -3.91 3.66
CA ALA A 108 -5.41 -2.74 4.48
C ALA A 108 -6.73 -2.94 5.24
N ASP A 109 -7.13 -1.97 6.06
CA ASP A 109 -8.30 -2.13 6.96
C ASP A 109 -9.62 -1.66 6.34
N ALA A 110 -9.62 -1.15 5.10
CA ALA A 110 -10.81 -0.65 4.39
C ALA A 110 -11.69 0.39 5.15
N VAL A 111 -11.11 1.03 6.17
CA VAL A 111 -11.70 2.12 6.97
C VAL A 111 -10.68 3.25 7.16
N PRO A 112 -11.11 4.51 7.37
CA PRO A 112 -10.19 5.66 7.46
C PRO A 112 -9.19 5.54 8.60
N LEU A 113 -9.69 5.39 9.82
CA LEU A 113 -8.89 5.22 11.02
C LEU A 113 -9.34 3.93 11.70
N SER A 114 -8.38 3.04 11.88
CA SER A 114 -8.61 1.69 12.42
C SER A 114 -9.00 1.72 13.89
N VAL A 115 -9.61 0.64 14.34
CA VAL A 115 -9.86 0.36 15.76
C VAL A 115 -9.04 -0.87 16.10
N GLY A 116 -8.00 -0.72 16.91
CA GLY A 116 -7.14 -1.82 17.34
C GLY A 116 -7.72 -2.50 18.57
N GLU A 117 -6.99 -2.45 19.69
CA GLU A 117 -7.39 -3.06 20.96
C GLU A 117 -8.86 -2.76 21.32
N GLY A 118 -9.62 -3.80 21.68
CA GLY A 118 -11.06 -3.72 21.95
C GLY A 118 -11.97 -3.67 20.71
N GLY A 119 -11.38 -3.63 19.52
CA GLY A 119 -12.07 -3.69 18.23
C GLY A 119 -12.45 -5.12 17.83
N ILE A 120 -13.54 -5.25 17.07
CA ILE A 120 -13.95 -6.51 16.43
C ILE A 120 -14.39 -6.26 14.99
N GLY A 121 -14.41 -7.33 14.20
CA GLY A 121 -14.88 -7.33 12.82
C GLY A 121 -13.87 -6.73 11.84
N LEU A 122 -14.08 -6.99 10.56
CA LEU A 122 -13.17 -6.57 9.49
C LEU A 122 -13.78 -5.44 8.64
N GLY A 123 -12.91 -4.57 8.13
CA GLY A 123 -13.32 -3.59 7.14
C GLY A 123 -14.40 -2.65 7.68
N LYS A 124 -15.41 -2.39 6.85
CA LYS A 124 -16.57 -1.55 7.22
C LYS A 124 -17.40 -2.08 8.40
N ARG A 125 -17.20 -3.33 8.84
CA ARG A 125 -17.85 -3.89 10.04
C ARG A 125 -17.05 -3.64 11.31
N ARG A 126 -15.81 -3.14 11.20
CA ARG A 126 -14.93 -2.85 12.32
C ARG A 126 -15.59 -1.86 13.28
N ARG A 127 -15.57 -2.18 14.58
CA ARG A 127 -16.17 -1.39 15.66
C ARG A 127 -15.59 -1.77 17.02
N GLY A 128 -15.64 -0.86 17.99
CA GLY A 128 -15.36 -1.17 19.40
C GLY A 128 -16.51 -1.94 20.06
N THR A 129 -16.22 -2.69 21.13
CA THR A 129 -17.22 -3.44 21.90
C THR A 129 -17.39 -2.91 23.32
N SER A 130 -18.52 -3.17 23.99
CA SER A 130 -18.72 -2.75 25.38
C SER A 130 -17.84 -3.49 26.38
N ASP A 131 -17.43 -4.71 26.03
CA ASP A 131 -16.76 -5.64 26.95
C ASP A 131 -15.24 -5.44 26.93
N ALA A 132 -14.73 -4.82 25.87
CA ALA A 132 -13.39 -4.26 25.75
C ALA A 132 -13.51 -2.95 24.93
N PRO A 133 -13.86 -1.82 25.56
CA PRO A 133 -14.11 -0.58 24.83
C PRO A 133 -12.83 -0.04 24.24
N ALA A 134 -12.74 -0.10 22.90
CA ALA A 134 -11.76 0.70 22.18
C ALA A 134 -12.03 2.18 22.46
N GLU A 135 -11.10 2.82 23.17
CA GLU A 135 -11.29 4.19 23.65
C GLU A 135 -11.01 5.23 22.55
N ARG A 136 -10.21 4.87 21.54
CA ARG A 136 -9.76 5.77 20.47
C ARG A 136 -9.52 5.02 19.16
N HIS A 137 -9.58 5.76 18.06
CA HIS A 137 -9.10 5.29 16.76
C HIS A 137 -7.56 5.38 16.69
N ILE A 138 -6.95 4.49 15.90
CA ILE A 138 -5.54 4.60 15.55
C ILE A 138 -5.37 5.88 14.69
N PRO A 139 -4.39 6.76 15.00
CA PRO A 139 -4.30 8.09 14.41
C PRO A 139 -3.85 8.15 12.95
N ARG A 140 -3.62 6.99 12.32
CA ARG A 140 -3.30 6.87 10.90
C ARG A 140 -4.10 5.73 10.28
N ASN A 141 -4.36 5.85 8.99
CA ASN A 141 -4.86 4.77 8.16
C ASN A 141 -3.81 3.66 8.06
N ALA A 142 -4.27 2.40 8.22
CA ALA A 142 -3.46 1.21 8.00
C ALA A 142 -3.10 1.10 6.52
N PRO A 143 -1.81 1.24 6.14
CA PRO A 143 -1.41 1.16 4.74
C PRO A 143 -1.50 -0.29 4.23
N ALA A 144 -1.75 -0.46 2.94
CA ALA A 144 -1.56 -1.76 2.31
C ALA A 144 -0.10 -2.21 2.40
N ILE A 145 0.10 -3.52 2.52
CA ILE A 145 1.41 -4.14 2.76
C ILE A 145 2.00 -4.84 1.52
N PHE A 146 1.41 -4.61 0.34
CA PHE A 146 1.92 -5.14 -0.92
C PHE A 146 3.36 -4.71 -1.21
N ASN A 147 4.18 -5.69 -1.60
CA ASN A 147 5.57 -5.56 -2.02
C ASN A 147 6.55 -4.96 -1.00
N LEU A 148 6.15 -4.67 0.24
CA LEU A 148 7.03 -4.06 1.24
C LEU A 148 8.26 -4.92 1.59
N GLY A 149 8.27 -6.20 1.20
CA GLY A 149 9.41 -7.09 1.35
C GLY A 149 10.43 -7.03 0.23
N ALA A 150 10.21 -6.24 -0.82
CA ALA A 150 11.21 -6.09 -1.87
C ALA A 150 12.43 -5.30 -1.40
N ASN A 151 13.60 -5.60 -1.95
CA ASN A 151 14.89 -5.00 -1.56
C ASN A 151 14.94 -3.47 -1.73
N ASP A 152 14.09 -2.91 -2.60
CA ASP A 152 13.96 -1.47 -2.83
C ASP A 152 13.34 -0.71 -1.65
N PHE A 153 12.66 -1.38 -0.72
CA PHE A 153 12.04 -0.75 0.44
C PHE A 153 13.05 -0.66 1.59
N THR A 154 13.64 0.52 1.74
CA THR A 154 14.63 0.80 2.78
C THR A 154 14.05 1.54 3.98
N THR A 155 12.77 1.93 3.92
CA THR A 155 12.08 2.73 4.94
C THR A 155 10.61 2.36 5.03
N LEU A 156 10.07 2.15 6.24
CA LEU A 156 8.70 1.72 6.53
C LEU A 156 7.98 2.65 7.52
N PHE A 157 6.65 2.48 7.61
CA PHE A 157 5.67 3.44 8.16
C PHE A 157 5.53 4.74 7.35
N HIS A 158 4.44 5.46 7.61
CA HIS A 158 4.15 6.75 6.98
C HIS A 158 5.20 7.83 7.30
N ASP A 159 5.90 7.77 8.44
CA ASP A 159 6.94 8.74 8.84
C ASP A 159 8.36 8.17 8.80
N GLY A 160 8.52 6.93 8.33
CA GLY A 160 9.84 6.32 8.21
C GLY A 160 10.54 6.04 9.53
N ARG A 161 9.79 5.83 10.62
CA ARG A 161 10.37 5.53 11.94
C ARG A 161 11.19 4.23 11.97
N VAL A 162 10.99 3.35 10.98
CA VAL A 162 11.80 2.15 10.75
C VAL A 162 12.52 2.29 9.41
N ALA A 163 13.85 2.27 9.41
CA ALA A 163 14.65 2.44 8.19
C ALA A 163 15.99 1.70 8.28
N LEU A 164 16.57 1.33 7.15
CA LEU A 164 17.96 0.88 7.08
C LEU A 164 18.88 2.04 7.46
N ASP A 165 19.81 1.76 8.37
CA ASP A 165 20.74 2.73 8.91
C ASP A 165 22.01 2.00 9.38
N PRO A 166 23.15 2.13 8.66
CA PRO A 166 24.40 1.45 9.00
C PRO A 166 24.93 1.77 10.40
N ASP A 167 24.56 2.91 10.97
CA ASP A 167 25.00 3.35 12.30
C ASP A 167 24.09 2.86 13.43
N ALA A 168 22.91 2.31 13.09
CA ALA A 168 21.98 1.75 14.05
C ALA A 168 22.33 0.31 14.43
N PRO A 169 21.94 -0.16 15.63
CA PRO A 169 22.06 -1.57 16.01
C PRO A 169 21.48 -2.50 14.94
N PHE A 170 22.29 -3.45 14.49
CA PHE A 170 21.95 -4.42 13.44
C PHE A 170 21.54 -3.80 12.09
N GLY A 171 21.92 -2.55 11.82
CA GLY A 171 21.68 -1.89 10.54
C GLY A 171 20.25 -1.37 10.34
N ILE A 172 19.42 -1.34 11.38
CA ILE A 172 18.02 -0.90 11.32
C ILE A 172 17.75 0.13 12.42
N ARG A 173 17.42 1.36 12.02
CA ARG A 173 16.92 2.39 12.93
C ARG A 173 15.48 2.09 13.29
N MET A 174 15.18 2.13 14.58
CA MET A 174 13.85 1.98 15.17
C MET A 174 13.56 3.16 16.10
N PRO A 175 12.30 3.37 16.53
CA PRO A 175 11.99 4.38 17.54
C PRO A 175 12.85 4.25 18.80
N GLU A 176 13.10 5.38 19.45
CA GLU A 176 13.86 5.41 20.71
C GLU A 176 13.24 4.45 21.75
N GLY A 177 14.08 3.72 22.48
CA GLY A 177 13.65 2.69 23.43
C GLY A 177 13.36 1.32 22.80
N ASN A 178 13.15 1.25 21.48
CA ASN A 178 12.71 0.05 20.75
C ASN A 178 13.80 -0.53 19.83
N ALA A 179 15.08 -0.31 20.14
CA ALA A 179 16.15 -0.97 19.41
C ALA A 179 16.16 -2.48 19.73
N LEU A 180 16.27 -3.34 18.70
CA LEU A 180 16.32 -4.79 18.90
C LEU A 180 17.54 -5.22 19.73
N GLU A 181 17.40 -6.31 20.47
CA GLU A 181 18.48 -6.94 21.24
C GLU A 181 19.20 -8.05 20.45
N ARG A 182 18.57 -8.54 19.37
CA ARG A 182 19.14 -9.51 18.41
C ARG A 182 18.84 -9.07 16.97
N PRO A 183 19.66 -9.44 15.98
CA PRO A 183 19.44 -9.08 14.59
C PRO A 183 18.06 -9.50 14.06
N ALA A 184 17.43 -8.62 13.27
CA ALA A 184 16.32 -8.96 12.40
C ALA A 184 16.83 -9.28 10.99
N THR A 185 16.19 -10.20 10.29
CA THR A 185 16.58 -10.60 8.92
C THR A 185 16.16 -9.60 7.86
N SER A 186 15.17 -8.76 8.15
CA SER A 186 14.67 -7.74 7.23
C SER A 186 14.10 -6.53 7.96
N LEU A 187 13.86 -5.46 7.19
CA LEU A 187 13.18 -4.27 7.69
C LEU A 187 11.73 -4.57 8.11
N LEU A 188 11.05 -5.47 7.39
CA LEU A 188 9.70 -5.96 7.74
C LEU A 188 9.70 -6.69 9.08
N SER A 189 10.74 -7.49 9.35
CA SER A 189 10.86 -8.22 10.61
C SER A 189 10.96 -7.30 11.81
N ALA A 190 11.65 -6.16 11.68
CA ALA A 190 11.69 -5.13 12.70
C ALA A 190 10.36 -4.35 12.79
N GLN A 191 9.76 -4.01 11.65
CA GLN A 191 8.50 -3.26 11.57
C GLN A 191 7.34 -4.02 12.24
N ALA A 192 7.24 -5.33 12.01
CA ALA A 192 6.19 -6.18 12.55
C ALA A 192 6.15 -6.24 14.10
N LEU A 193 7.23 -5.83 14.77
CA LEU A 193 7.35 -5.85 16.23
C LEU A 193 6.92 -4.55 16.91
N LEU A 194 6.52 -3.53 16.16
CA LEU A 194 6.06 -2.26 16.72
C LEU A 194 4.55 -2.20 17.01
N PRO A 195 3.64 -2.72 16.14
CA PRO A 195 2.20 -2.69 16.43
C PRO A 195 1.84 -3.41 17.74
N ILE A 196 2.53 -4.52 18.05
CA ILE A 196 2.37 -5.29 19.31
C ILE A 196 2.77 -4.51 20.57
N LEU A 197 3.37 -3.33 20.42
CA LEU A 197 3.74 -2.42 21.51
C LEU A 197 2.88 -1.16 21.55
N SER A 198 1.98 -0.91 20.59
CA SER A 198 1.10 0.26 20.64
C SER A 198 -0.13 -0.05 21.48
N HIS A 199 -0.46 0.87 22.40
CA HIS A 199 -1.66 0.80 23.22
C HIS A 199 -2.94 0.77 22.38
N GLU A 200 -3.01 1.61 21.34
CA GLU A 200 -4.17 1.73 20.46
C GLU A 200 -4.27 0.59 19.44
N GLU A 201 -3.15 -0.08 19.12
CA GLU A 201 -3.11 -1.16 18.13
C GLU A 201 -3.32 -2.54 18.77
N MET A 202 -2.40 -3.01 19.61
CA MET A 202 -2.39 -4.41 20.06
C MET A 202 -1.93 -4.63 21.51
N ALA A 203 -1.24 -3.69 22.16
CA ALA A 203 -0.74 -3.91 23.52
C ALA A 203 -1.83 -3.80 24.59
N GLY A 204 -2.80 -2.90 24.37
CA GLY A 204 -3.79 -2.49 25.38
C GLY A 204 -3.22 -1.61 26.48
N SER A 205 -4.09 -1.14 27.37
CA SER A 205 -3.76 -0.08 28.33
C SER A 205 -3.07 -0.61 29.59
N ASP A 206 -2.51 0.29 30.40
CA ASP A 206 -2.00 -0.08 31.72
C ASP A 206 -3.10 -0.72 32.60
N GLY A 207 -2.78 -1.84 33.23
CA GLY A 207 -3.67 -2.56 34.13
C GLY A 207 -4.63 -3.53 33.45
N GLU A 208 -4.78 -3.50 32.13
CA GLU A 208 -5.59 -4.47 31.39
C GLU A 208 -4.89 -5.84 31.30
N ASN A 209 -3.59 -5.82 30.98
CA ASN A 209 -2.77 -7.01 30.83
C ASN A 209 -1.28 -6.71 31.10
N ASP A 210 -0.47 -7.76 31.14
CA ASP A 210 0.96 -7.68 31.46
C ASP A 210 1.81 -7.00 30.39
N ILE A 211 1.35 -6.98 29.14
CA ILE A 211 2.02 -6.29 28.02
C ILE A 211 1.72 -4.80 28.08
N GLY A 212 0.45 -4.41 28.18
CA GLY A 212 0.01 -3.02 28.31
C GLY A 212 0.70 -2.31 29.49
N THR A 213 0.72 -2.95 30.66
CA THR A 213 1.46 -2.42 31.84
C THR A 213 2.96 -2.26 31.58
N ALA A 214 3.61 -3.24 30.94
CA ALA A 214 5.04 -3.13 30.63
C ALA A 214 5.32 -2.00 29.63
N VAL A 215 4.49 -1.84 28.59
CA VAL A 215 4.59 -0.76 27.60
C VAL A 215 4.40 0.60 28.26
N SER A 216 3.36 0.78 29.10
CA SER A 216 3.12 2.05 29.79
C SER A 216 4.25 2.43 30.75
N ALA A 217 4.96 1.44 31.30
CA ALA A 217 6.15 1.65 32.13
C ALA A 217 7.44 1.90 31.32
N GLY A 218 7.38 1.89 29.98
CA GLY A 218 8.57 1.99 29.10
C GLY A 218 9.45 0.73 29.14
N GLN A 219 8.96 -0.38 29.67
CA GLN A 219 9.69 -1.64 29.84
C GLN A 219 9.51 -2.52 28.60
N ILE A 220 10.16 -2.14 27.50
CA ILE A 220 10.06 -2.87 26.23
C ILE A 220 11.02 -4.06 26.18
N ARG A 221 12.25 -3.86 26.66
CA ARG A 221 13.40 -4.77 26.52
C ARG A 221 13.76 -5.46 27.84
N GLY A 222 14.66 -6.43 27.76
CA GLY A 222 15.15 -7.17 28.92
C GLY A 222 14.21 -8.29 29.36
N ALA A 223 14.66 -9.08 30.34
CA ALA A 223 14.00 -10.34 30.74
C ALA A 223 12.53 -10.17 31.17
N ASP A 224 12.18 -9.02 31.74
CA ASP A 224 10.82 -8.70 32.19
C ASP A 224 10.08 -7.73 31.25
N GLY A 225 10.69 -7.34 30.12
CA GLY A 225 10.10 -6.41 29.17
C GLY A 225 8.99 -7.02 28.32
N ALA A 226 8.18 -6.17 27.70
CA ALA A 226 7.05 -6.57 26.86
C ALA A 226 7.43 -7.61 25.80
N TRP A 227 8.57 -7.45 25.12
CA TRP A 227 9.04 -8.40 24.11
C TRP A 227 9.40 -9.77 24.67
N ALA A 228 10.05 -9.84 25.84
CA ALA A 228 10.35 -11.11 26.48
C ALA A 228 9.07 -11.83 26.93
N LYS A 229 8.09 -11.10 27.44
CA LYS A 229 6.76 -11.65 27.81
C LYS A 229 6.03 -12.22 26.59
N LEU A 230 6.02 -11.50 25.47
CA LEU A 230 5.39 -11.96 24.23
C LEU A 230 6.12 -13.19 23.65
N ALA A 231 7.45 -13.18 23.66
CA ALA A 231 8.23 -14.33 23.19
C ALA A 231 7.99 -15.59 24.04
N ALA A 232 8.02 -15.46 25.38
CA ALA A 232 7.71 -16.55 26.29
C ALA A 232 6.28 -17.08 26.12
N ARG A 233 5.32 -16.20 25.81
CA ARG A 233 3.93 -16.57 25.52
C ARG A 233 3.80 -17.41 24.26
N VAL A 234 4.48 -17.03 23.18
CA VAL A 234 4.54 -17.84 21.94
C VAL A 234 5.24 -19.17 22.20
N GLU A 235 6.34 -19.15 22.96
CA GLU A 235 7.10 -20.33 23.34
C GLU A 235 6.29 -21.34 24.17
N ALA A 236 5.34 -20.86 24.97
CA ALA A 236 4.46 -21.70 25.79
C ALA A 236 3.46 -22.53 24.96
N VAL A 237 3.26 -22.21 23.68
CA VAL A 237 2.42 -23.00 22.77
C VAL A 237 3.28 -24.14 22.18
N PRO A 238 2.96 -25.43 22.47
CA PRO A 238 3.84 -26.56 22.10
C PRO A 238 4.14 -26.67 20.61
N GLU A 239 3.15 -26.35 19.77
CA GLU A 239 3.31 -26.35 18.31
C GLU A 239 4.31 -25.26 17.88
N TYR A 240 4.13 -23.99 18.29
CA TYR A 240 5.11 -22.94 18.01
C TYR A 240 6.51 -23.28 18.51
N ARG A 241 6.68 -23.79 19.74
CA ARG A 241 8.00 -24.21 20.24
C ARG A 241 8.62 -25.28 19.34
N THR A 242 7.84 -26.24 18.86
CA THR A 242 8.32 -27.30 17.95
C THR A 242 8.81 -26.70 16.64
N HIS A 243 8.02 -25.82 16.01
CA HIS A 243 8.39 -25.18 14.74
C HIS A 243 9.62 -24.26 14.91
N PHE A 244 9.69 -23.44 15.95
CA PHE A 244 10.85 -22.60 16.22
C PHE A 244 12.10 -23.42 16.50
N THR A 245 12.03 -24.49 17.31
CA THR A 245 13.19 -25.36 17.59
C THR A 245 13.73 -26.00 16.30
N ALA A 246 12.84 -26.39 15.38
CA ALA A 246 13.23 -26.96 14.10
C ALA A 246 13.92 -25.93 13.18
N LEU A 247 13.45 -24.68 13.18
CA LEU A 247 14.00 -23.61 12.35
C LEU A 247 15.31 -23.04 12.88
N THR A 248 15.38 -22.78 14.19
CA THR A 248 16.52 -22.08 14.82
C THR A 248 17.64 -23.05 15.19
N GLN A 249 17.33 -24.35 15.29
CA GLN A 249 18.23 -25.38 15.78
C GLN A 249 18.83 -25.03 17.15
N SER A 250 18.12 -24.21 17.93
CA SER A 250 18.58 -23.66 19.21
C SER A 250 17.74 -24.18 20.37
N ALA A 251 18.42 -24.48 21.47
CA ALA A 251 17.78 -24.79 22.76
C ALA A 251 17.55 -23.53 23.61
N GLU A 252 17.99 -22.35 23.15
CA GLU A 252 17.75 -21.10 23.87
C GLU A 252 16.24 -20.78 23.96
N PRO A 253 15.83 -19.97 24.96
CA PRO A 253 14.51 -19.37 24.98
C PRO A 253 14.25 -18.57 23.71
N LEU A 254 12.99 -18.59 23.27
CA LEU A 254 12.59 -17.87 22.06
C LEU A 254 12.78 -16.37 22.27
N HIS A 255 13.34 -15.69 21.28
CA HIS A 255 13.51 -14.25 21.28
C HIS A 255 12.52 -13.57 20.32
N ILE A 256 12.10 -12.35 20.64
CA ILE A 256 11.12 -11.61 19.83
C ILE A 256 11.56 -11.41 18.38
N SER A 257 12.88 -11.25 18.13
CA SER A 257 13.42 -11.14 16.78
C SER A 257 13.13 -12.38 15.92
N GLU A 258 13.07 -13.59 16.50
CA GLU A 258 12.75 -14.82 15.76
C GLU A 258 11.28 -14.83 15.31
N ILE A 259 10.38 -14.32 16.15
CA ILE A 259 8.97 -14.09 15.82
C ILE A 259 8.85 -13.04 14.70
N GLY A 260 9.52 -11.90 14.85
CA GLY A 260 9.56 -10.86 13.82
C GLY A 260 10.12 -11.37 12.49
N ASN A 261 11.16 -12.22 12.52
CA ASN A 261 11.73 -12.83 11.32
C ASN A 261 10.73 -13.75 10.61
N ALA A 262 9.97 -14.57 11.35
CA ALA A 262 8.93 -15.41 10.77
C ALA A 262 7.82 -14.56 10.11
N ILE A 263 7.29 -13.56 10.83
CA ILE A 263 6.24 -12.67 10.29
C ILE A 263 6.76 -11.92 9.05
N GLY A 264 7.98 -11.37 9.11
CA GLY A 264 8.60 -10.67 7.98
C GLY A 264 8.75 -11.55 6.73
N ALA A 265 9.14 -12.82 6.89
CA ALA A 265 9.22 -13.78 5.80
C ALA A 265 7.84 -14.05 5.17
N PHE A 266 6.80 -14.21 6.00
CA PHE A 266 5.43 -14.34 5.51
C PHE A 266 4.98 -13.11 4.72
N LEU A 267 5.17 -11.91 5.28
CA LEU A 267 4.80 -10.65 4.63
C LEU A 267 5.49 -10.50 3.26
N ALA A 268 6.78 -10.79 3.20
CA ALA A 268 7.58 -10.72 1.98
C ALA A 268 7.18 -11.77 0.94
N PHE A 269 6.66 -12.93 1.34
CA PHE A 269 6.20 -13.99 0.44
C PHE A 269 4.78 -13.76 -0.07
N GLU A 270 3.85 -13.48 0.85
CA GLU A 270 2.41 -13.49 0.61
C GLU A 270 1.95 -12.30 -0.23
N PHE A 271 2.41 -11.11 0.14
CA PHE A 271 1.90 -9.85 -0.43
C PHE A 271 2.73 -9.36 -1.61
N ARG A 272 3.33 -10.28 -2.38
CA ARG A 272 3.96 -9.93 -3.66
C ARG A 272 2.88 -9.65 -4.71
N ALA A 273 3.00 -8.50 -5.37
CA ALA A 273 2.16 -8.05 -6.46
C ALA A 273 3.06 -7.64 -7.64
N ASP A 274 3.37 -8.61 -8.49
CA ASP A 274 4.33 -8.55 -9.60
C ASP A 274 3.80 -9.15 -10.92
N GLU A 275 2.48 -9.43 -10.98
CA GLU A 275 1.78 -10.00 -12.13
C GLU A 275 0.66 -9.08 -12.69
N SER A 276 0.72 -7.77 -12.43
CA SER A 276 -0.24 -6.81 -12.98
C SER A 276 -0.08 -6.61 -14.50
N PRO A 277 -1.08 -6.02 -15.20
CA PRO A 277 -0.93 -5.60 -16.59
C PRO A 277 0.29 -4.71 -16.85
N PHE A 278 0.66 -3.87 -15.88
CA PHE A 278 1.88 -3.07 -15.96
C PHE A 278 3.15 -3.93 -15.89
N ASP A 279 3.18 -4.99 -15.09
CA ASP A 279 4.32 -5.92 -15.07
C ASP A 279 4.47 -6.69 -16.38
N ALA A 280 3.36 -7.13 -16.96
CA ALA A 280 3.37 -7.77 -18.29
C ALA A 280 3.91 -6.81 -19.36
N TYR A 281 3.50 -5.53 -19.31
CA TYR A 281 4.07 -4.49 -20.18
C TYR A 281 5.59 -4.33 -20.00
N LEU A 282 6.09 -4.28 -18.76
CA LEU A 282 7.53 -4.21 -18.46
C LEU A 282 8.30 -5.46 -18.94
N ARG A 283 7.64 -6.62 -19.02
CA ARG A 283 8.20 -7.85 -19.60
C ARG A 283 8.16 -7.88 -21.14
N GLY A 284 7.73 -6.80 -21.79
CA GLY A 284 7.71 -6.66 -23.25
C GLY A 284 6.39 -7.05 -23.91
N GLU A 285 5.34 -7.32 -23.14
CA GLU A 285 4.00 -7.57 -23.70
C GLU A 285 3.33 -6.24 -24.07
N ALA A 286 3.64 -5.74 -25.27
CA ALA A 286 3.22 -4.41 -25.75
C ALA A 286 1.70 -4.15 -25.77
N HIS A 287 0.87 -5.20 -25.64
CA HIS A 287 -0.59 -5.12 -25.63
C HIS A 287 -1.20 -5.48 -24.26
N ALA A 288 -0.39 -5.60 -23.20
CA ALA A 288 -0.89 -5.84 -21.85
C ALA A 288 -1.72 -4.65 -21.31
N LEU A 289 -1.42 -3.43 -21.75
CA LEU A 289 -2.19 -2.24 -21.42
C LEU A 289 -3.25 -1.96 -22.47
N THR A 290 -4.47 -1.65 -22.02
CA THR A 290 -5.51 -1.04 -22.85
C THR A 290 -5.11 0.35 -23.32
N ALA A 291 -5.76 0.89 -24.35
CA ALA A 291 -5.44 2.21 -24.86
C ALA A 291 -5.55 3.35 -23.82
N PRO A 292 -6.60 3.41 -22.95
CA PRO A 292 -6.64 4.38 -21.86
C PRO A 292 -5.52 4.21 -20.84
N GLN A 293 -5.17 2.97 -20.48
CA GLN A 293 -4.06 2.68 -19.57
C GLN A 293 -2.72 3.16 -20.13
N ALA A 294 -2.46 2.92 -21.42
CA ALA A 294 -1.24 3.37 -22.07
C ALA A 294 -1.15 4.91 -22.13
N ARG A 295 -2.27 5.61 -22.40
CA ARG A 295 -2.32 7.09 -22.33
C ARG A 295 -2.09 7.60 -20.90
N GLY A 296 -2.73 6.98 -19.92
CA GLY A 296 -2.55 7.28 -18.51
C GLY A 296 -1.11 7.11 -18.06
N MET A 297 -0.45 6.03 -18.46
CA MET A 297 0.97 5.80 -18.22
C MET A 297 1.83 6.92 -18.81
N ALA A 298 1.59 7.29 -20.07
CA ALA A 298 2.33 8.39 -20.72
C ALA A 298 2.12 9.75 -20.05
N LEU A 299 0.93 10.00 -19.47
CA LEU A 299 0.66 11.18 -18.65
C LEU A 299 1.42 11.11 -17.32
N PHE A 300 1.34 9.97 -16.63
CA PHE A 300 1.94 9.72 -15.32
C PHE A 300 3.45 9.95 -15.30
N TYR A 301 4.16 9.38 -16.29
CA TYR A 301 5.61 9.52 -16.48
C TYR A 301 6.02 10.77 -17.27
N GLY A 302 5.05 11.58 -17.70
CA GLY A 302 5.24 12.75 -18.54
C GLY A 302 4.58 13.98 -17.94
N LYS A 303 3.53 14.49 -18.62
CA LYS A 303 2.86 15.76 -18.31
C LYS A 303 2.45 15.90 -16.84
N ALA A 304 1.89 14.84 -16.25
CA ALA A 304 1.35 14.88 -14.89
C ALA A 304 2.46 14.80 -13.82
N THR A 305 3.69 14.44 -14.19
CA THR A 305 4.87 14.39 -13.31
C THR A 305 4.68 13.56 -12.03
N CYS A 306 3.71 12.64 -12.01
CA CYS A 306 3.43 11.79 -10.85
C CYS A 306 4.65 10.95 -10.48
N SER A 307 5.41 10.52 -11.49
CA SER A 307 6.64 9.75 -11.34
C SER A 307 7.81 10.52 -10.74
N SER A 308 7.66 11.82 -10.43
CA SER A 308 8.69 12.57 -9.70
C SER A 308 8.87 12.07 -8.27
N CYS A 309 7.78 11.55 -7.67
CA CYS A 309 7.78 10.90 -6.36
C CYS A 309 7.39 9.42 -6.49
N HIS A 310 6.40 9.10 -7.31
CA HIS A 310 5.96 7.72 -7.54
C HIS A 310 6.79 7.02 -8.63
N ALA A 311 8.09 6.85 -8.36
CA ALA A 311 9.08 6.39 -9.32
C ALA A 311 9.37 4.88 -9.24
N GLY A 312 10.12 4.37 -10.23
CA GLY A 312 10.67 3.02 -10.21
C GLY A 312 9.61 1.90 -10.29
N ARG A 313 10.06 0.66 -10.08
CA ARG A 313 9.25 -0.55 -10.30
C ARG A 313 8.04 -0.66 -9.37
N PHE A 314 8.08 -0.03 -8.19
CA PHE A 314 6.98 -0.03 -7.21
C PHE A 314 6.24 1.31 -7.12
N GLN A 315 6.53 2.26 -8.02
CA GLN A 315 5.91 3.60 -8.04
C GLN A 315 6.04 4.31 -6.68
N THR A 316 7.24 4.27 -6.11
CA THR A 316 7.64 4.97 -4.89
C THR A 316 9.13 5.26 -4.92
N ASP A 317 9.51 6.46 -4.51
CA ASP A 317 10.89 6.88 -4.25
C ASP A 317 11.34 6.60 -2.80
N ASN A 318 10.46 6.04 -1.96
CA ASN A 318 10.63 5.89 -0.51
C ASN A 318 11.01 7.18 0.24
N SER A 319 10.84 8.35 -0.38
CA SER A 319 11.14 9.66 0.19
C SER A 319 9.91 10.27 0.85
N PHE A 320 10.06 11.46 1.43
CA PHE A 320 9.05 12.10 2.27
C PHE A 320 8.62 13.44 1.67
N HIS A 321 7.31 13.64 1.53
CA HIS A 321 6.76 14.84 0.90
C HIS A 321 5.55 15.36 1.67
N ALA A 322 5.48 16.69 1.81
CA ALA A 322 4.30 17.38 2.33
C ALA A 322 3.37 17.71 1.16
N ILE A 323 2.25 16.99 1.08
CA ILE A 323 1.22 17.19 0.05
C ILE A 323 -0.12 17.67 0.62
N GLY A 324 -0.20 17.90 1.94
CA GLY A 324 -1.37 18.47 2.58
C GLY A 324 -2.61 17.57 2.59
N ILE A 325 -2.45 16.25 2.72
CA ILE A 325 -3.58 15.36 2.98
C ILE A 325 -4.28 15.82 4.28
N PRO A 326 -5.61 16.00 4.29
CA PRO A 326 -6.36 16.38 5.49
C PRO A 326 -6.08 15.41 6.64
N GLN A 327 -5.71 15.96 7.79
CA GLN A 327 -5.50 15.19 9.01
C GLN A 327 -6.84 15.07 9.74
N ILE A 328 -7.19 13.84 10.12
CA ILE A 328 -8.46 13.55 10.80
C ILE A 328 -8.22 12.64 11.99
N GLY A 329 -9.11 12.72 12.98
CA GLY A 329 -9.12 11.83 14.14
C GLY A 329 -8.37 12.38 15.34
N PRO A 330 -7.84 11.51 16.22
CA PRO A 330 -7.23 11.95 17.49
C PRO A 330 -5.85 12.59 17.34
N GLY A 331 -5.28 12.63 16.13
CA GLY A 331 -3.95 13.16 15.87
C GLY A 331 -2.82 12.35 16.51
N LYS A 332 -1.57 12.81 16.32
CA LYS A 332 -0.40 12.29 17.04
C LYS A 332 0.01 13.20 18.20
N ASP A 333 -0.37 14.46 18.15
CA ASP A 333 -0.34 15.41 19.26
C ASP A 333 -1.76 15.56 19.83
N HIS A 334 -1.93 15.24 21.12
CA HIS A 334 -3.23 15.29 21.78
C HIS A 334 -3.78 16.72 21.99
N GLU A 335 -2.93 17.75 21.94
CA GLU A 335 -3.36 19.14 22.11
C GLU A 335 -3.80 19.75 20.77
N THR A 336 -3.01 19.54 19.72
CA THR A 336 -3.22 20.18 18.41
C THR A 336 -3.95 19.29 17.40
N LEU A 337 -4.08 17.99 17.71
CA LEU A 337 -4.50 16.93 16.80
C LEU A 337 -3.59 16.77 15.58
N ALA A 338 -2.44 17.44 15.57
CA ALA A 338 -1.53 17.42 14.45
C ALA A 338 -0.75 16.10 14.38
N ASP A 339 -0.49 15.68 13.16
CA ASP A 339 0.50 14.68 12.82
C ASP A 339 1.63 15.36 12.05
N HIS A 340 2.74 15.60 12.73
CA HIS A 340 3.90 16.27 12.17
C HIS A 340 4.70 15.36 11.21
N GLY A 341 4.29 14.09 11.05
CA GLY A 341 4.86 13.18 10.09
C GLY A 341 6.35 12.90 10.36
N ARG A 342 7.17 13.10 9.33
CA ARG A 342 8.61 12.79 9.36
C ARG A 342 9.38 13.62 10.40
N SER A 343 9.01 14.88 10.66
CA SER A 343 9.73 15.70 11.65
C SER A 343 9.62 15.17 13.07
N ALA A 344 8.58 14.38 13.40
CA ALA A 344 8.49 13.68 14.68
C ALA A 344 9.61 12.64 14.88
N ILE A 345 10.27 12.25 13.79
CA ILE A 345 11.38 11.28 13.77
C ILE A 345 12.73 11.97 13.61
N THR A 346 12.81 13.04 12.83
CA THR A 346 14.08 13.71 12.50
C THR A 346 14.37 14.92 13.39
N GLY A 347 13.35 15.52 14.00
CA GLY A 347 13.44 16.79 14.70
C GLY A 347 13.69 18.00 13.79
N ASP A 348 13.68 17.83 12.46
CA ASP A 348 13.94 18.89 11.49
C ASP A 348 12.63 19.55 11.04
N GLN A 349 12.56 20.88 11.14
CA GLN A 349 11.41 21.67 10.70
C GLN A 349 11.05 21.44 9.23
N LYS A 350 12.05 21.18 8.37
CA LYS A 350 11.80 20.99 6.92
C LYS A 350 11.02 19.71 6.61
N ASP A 351 10.98 18.77 7.57
CA ASP A 351 10.30 17.49 7.45
C ASP A 351 8.88 17.53 8.02
N GLU A 352 8.40 18.69 8.46
CA GLU A 352 7.05 18.83 9.00
C GLU A 352 5.99 18.47 7.95
N TYR A 353 5.05 17.64 8.39
CA TYR A 353 3.92 17.15 7.59
C TYR A 353 4.34 16.35 6.34
N CYS A 354 5.62 15.97 6.26
CA CYS A 354 6.12 15.09 5.22
C CYS A 354 5.82 13.63 5.58
N PHE A 355 5.24 12.90 4.64
CA PHE A 355 4.97 11.46 4.77
C PHE A 355 5.60 10.70 3.62
N ARG A 356 5.94 9.43 3.87
CA ARG A 356 6.58 8.56 2.90
C ARG A 356 5.68 8.38 1.68
N THR A 357 6.23 8.49 0.48
CA THR A 357 5.53 8.13 -0.76
C THR A 357 5.12 6.65 -0.72
N PRO A 358 3.83 6.29 -0.69
CA PRO A 358 3.44 4.89 -0.71
C PRO A 358 3.66 4.28 -2.11
N SER A 359 3.88 2.96 -2.15
CA SER A 359 3.80 2.19 -3.41
C SER A 359 2.40 2.33 -4.01
N LEU A 360 2.30 2.42 -5.33
CA LEU A 360 1.01 2.43 -6.03
C LEU A 360 0.57 1.05 -6.53
N ARG A 361 1.34 0.00 -6.25
CA ARG A 361 0.93 -1.38 -6.56
C ARG A 361 -0.36 -1.71 -5.81
N ASN A 362 -1.34 -2.24 -6.53
CA ASN A 362 -2.69 -2.51 -6.02
C ASN A 362 -3.46 -1.30 -5.47
N VAL A 363 -3.06 -0.05 -5.72
CA VAL A 363 -3.70 1.13 -5.14
C VAL A 363 -5.21 1.19 -5.36
N ALA A 364 -5.72 0.69 -6.49
CA ALA A 364 -7.16 0.66 -6.75
C ALA A 364 -8.00 -0.19 -5.78
N LEU A 365 -7.36 -0.99 -4.92
CA LEU A 365 -8.01 -1.90 -3.96
C LEU A 365 -7.92 -1.42 -2.51
N THR A 366 -7.18 -0.35 -2.23
CA THR A 366 -6.71 -0.04 -0.87
C THR A 366 -7.36 1.22 -0.30
N ALA A 367 -8.57 1.54 -0.76
CA ALA A 367 -9.34 2.65 -0.22
C ALA A 367 -9.65 2.42 1.27
N PRO A 368 -9.72 3.48 2.09
CA PRO A 368 -9.55 4.89 1.74
C PRO A 368 -8.06 5.33 1.65
N TYR A 369 -7.82 6.55 1.18
CA TYR A 369 -6.50 7.03 0.76
C TYR A 369 -5.95 8.17 1.62
N GLY A 370 -4.62 8.26 1.66
CA GLY A 370 -3.85 9.21 2.46
C GLY A 370 -3.42 8.61 3.81
N HIS A 371 -2.44 9.22 4.47
CA HIS A 371 -1.94 8.71 5.76
C HIS A 371 -3.01 8.69 6.86
N SER A 372 -4.07 9.47 6.69
CA SER A 372 -5.23 9.59 7.59
C SER A 372 -6.49 8.92 7.04
N GLY A 373 -6.46 8.38 5.81
CA GLY A 373 -7.64 7.79 5.16
C GLY A 373 -8.74 8.79 4.79
N ALA A 374 -8.38 10.07 4.59
CA ALA A 374 -9.31 11.16 4.32
C ALA A 374 -10.16 11.00 3.05
N TYR A 375 -9.65 10.31 2.02
CA TYR A 375 -10.33 10.20 0.73
C TYR A 375 -10.90 8.81 0.48
N ALA A 376 -12.21 8.71 0.27
CA ALA A 376 -12.89 7.44 0.06
C ALA A 376 -12.70 6.82 -1.34
N SER A 377 -12.23 7.60 -2.34
CA SER A 377 -12.10 7.14 -3.72
C SER A 377 -10.76 7.54 -4.35
N LEU A 378 -10.33 6.74 -5.32
CA LEU A 378 -9.07 6.97 -6.03
C LEU A 378 -9.12 8.28 -6.81
N GLU A 379 -10.28 8.61 -7.39
CA GLU A 379 -10.50 9.88 -8.06
C GLU A 379 -10.36 11.07 -7.10
N ALA A 380 -10.94 10.99 -5.89
CA ALA A 380 -10.87 12.09 -4.93
C ALA A 380 -9.43 12.38 -4.50
N VAL A 381 -8.63 11.34 -4.24
CA VAL A 381 -7.22 11.54 -3.90
C VAL A 381 -6.39 12.02 -5.10
N VAL A 382 -6.68 11.58 -6.34
CA VAL A 382 -6.03 12.13 -7.54
C VAL A 382 -6.36 13.61 -7.70
N ARG A 383 -7.62 14.02 -7.46
CA ARG A 383 -8.02 15.43 -7.51
C ARG A 383 -7.35 16.27 -6.42
N HIS A 384 -7.15 15.72 -5.23
CA HIS A 384 -6.33 16.37 -4.20
C HIS A 384 -4.92 16.71 -4.71
N HIS A 385 -4.27 15.78 -5.41
CA HIS A 385 -2.93 16.02 -5.95
C HIS A 385 -2.88 17.17 -6.98
N LEU A 386 -3.99 17.44 -7.68
CA LEU A 386 -4.08 18.53 -8.66
C LEU A 386 -4.33 19.90 -8.03
N ALA A 387 -4.87 19.95 -6.82
CA ALA A 387 -5.20 21.18 -6.12
C ALA A 387 -5.09 20.99 -4.59
N PRO A 388 -3.88 20.69 -4.06
CA PRO A 388 -3.72 20.21 -2.68
C PRO A 388 -4.05 21.28 -1.64
N ARG A 389 -3.77 22.56 -1.94
CA ARG A 389 -4.07 23.68 -1.03
C ARG A 389 -5.56 23.94 -0.94
N GLU A 390 -6.25 23.99 -2.08
CA GLU A 390 -7.70 24.18 -2.15
C GLU A 390 -8.44 22.99 -1.54
N SER A 391 -8.00 21.78 -1.86
CA SER A 391 -8.61 20.54 -1.36
C SER A 391 -8.50 20.41 0.16
N LEU A 392 -7.34 20.76 0.74
CA LEU A 392 -7.16 20.79 2.20
C LEU A 392 -8.12 21.78 2.88
N MET A 393 -8.22 23.00 2.36
CA MET A 393 -9.05 24.05 2.96
C MET A 393 -10.56 23.81 2.79
N ALA A 394 -10.95 23.08 1.74
CA ALA A 394 -12.34 22.77 1.43
C ALA A 394 -12.82 21.43 2.02
N PHE A 395 -11.95 20.69 2.71
CA PHE A 395 -12.26 19.36 3.20
C PHE A 395 -13.32 19.37 4.30
N ASP A 396 -14.35 18.53 4.15
CA ASP A 396 -15.40 18.34 5.13
C ASP A 396 -15.22 17.00 5.86
N PRO A 397 -14.75 17.00 7.13
CA PRO A 397 -14.51 15.77 7.87
C PRO A 397 -15.81 14.99 8.19
N SER A 398 -16.99 15.62 8.11
CA SER A 398 -18.26 14.92 8.33
C SER A 398 -18.58 13.88 7.27
N THR A 399 -17.90 13.95 6.11
CA THR A 399 -18.03 12.98 5.03
C THR A 399 -17.26 11.68 5.25
N VAL A 400 -16.41 11.63 6.28
CA VAL A 400 -15.55 10.48 6.56
C VAL A 400 -16.21 9.54 7.58
N PRO A 401 -16.59 8.31 7.18
CA PRO A 401 -17.21 7.37 8.10
C PRO A 401 -16.14 6.69 8.97
N LEU A 402 -16.03 7.10 10.22
CA LEU A 402 -15.20 6.39 11.20
C LEU A 402 -15.92 5.14 11.73
N PRO A 403 -15.17 4.06 12.01
CA PRO A 403 -15.70 2.94 12.80
C PRO A 403 -16.34 3.42 14.10
N ALA A 404 -17.46 2.80 14.50
CA ALA A 404 -18.12 3.15 15.76
C ALA A 404 -17.28 2.69 16.96
N LEU A 405 -17.17 3.54 17.99
CA LEU A 405 -16.58 3.16 19.27
C LEU A 405 -17.68 2.88 20.29
N ALA A 406 -17.44 1.92 21.18
CA ALA A 406 -18.42 1.54 22.19
C ALA A 406 -18.67 2.69 23.18
N GLY A 407 -19.93 2.98 23.48
CA GLY A 407 -20.31 4.09 24.38
C GLY A 407 -20.21 5.49 23.75
N TYR A 408 -19.48 5.66 22.65
CA TYR A 408 -19.32 6.94 21.94
C TYR A 408 -20.18 7.03 20.67
N GLY A 409 -20.57 5.90 20.07
CA GLY A 409 -21.39 5.88 18.86
C GLY A 409 -20.61 6.31 17.61
N ALA A 410 -21.32 6.89 16.63
CA ALA A 410 -20.68 7.49 15.45
C ALA A 410 -19.96 8.79 15.85
N VAL A 411 -18.66 8.86 15.58
CA VAL A 411 -17.81 10.01 15.91
C VAL A 411 -17.50 10.76 14.63
N THR A 412 -17.85 12.05 14.58
CA THR A 412 -17.36 12.93 13.51
C THR A 412 -15.85 13.12 13.72
N PRO A 413 -15.00 12.81 12.71
CA PRO A 413 -13.58 13.06 12.85
C PRO A 413 -13.31 14.53 13.14
N GLN A 414 -12.43 14.77 14.10
CA GLN A 414 -11.91 16.12 14.36
C GLN A 414 -10.75 16.40 13.40
N MET A 415 -10.54 17.69 13.13
CA MET A 415 -9.38 18.18 12.37
C MET A 415 -8.56 19.12 13.24
N PRO A 416 -7.29 19.36 12.88
CA PRO A 416 -6.48 20.38 13.52
C PRO A 416 -7.10 21.79 13.45
N SER A 417 -6.59 22.70 14.29
CA SER A 417 -7.08 24.07 14.35
C SER A 417 -6.86 24.83 13.01
N PRO A 418 -7.60 25.92 12.74
CA PRO A 418 -7.38 26.72 11.54
C PRO A 418 -5.93 27.22 11.39
N GLU A 419 -5.26 27.57 12.49
CA GLU A 419 -3.85 27.96 12.48
C GLU A 419 -2.94 26.80 12.05
N GLU A 420 -3.24 25.59 12.54
CA GLU A 420 -2.50 24.39 12.16
C GLU A 420 -2.73 24.01 10.69
N LEU A 421 -3.96 24.15 10.19
CA LEU A 421 -4.26 23.93 8.78
C LEU A 421 -3.49 24.90 7.87
N GLU A 422 -3.30 26.16 8.26
CA GLU A 422 -2.46 27.09 7.52
C GLU A 422 -0.96 26.71 7.58
N ARG A 423 -0.48 26.12 8.68
CA ARG A 423 0.88 25.55 8.75
C ARG A 423 1.06 24.38 7.78
N ILE A 424 0.12 23.43 7.79
CA ILE A 424 0.12 22.29 6.85
C ILE A 424 0.11 22.81 5.41
N LYS A 425 -0.77 23.76 5.10
CA LYS A 425 -0.88 24.37 3.77
C LYS A 425 0.42 25.07 3.32
N ALA A 426 1.11 25.74 4.24
CA ALA A 426 2.39 26.40 3.97
C ALA A 426 3.51 25.40 3.68
N ALA A 427 3.47 24.20 4.28
CA ALA A 427 4.44 23.13 4.04
C ALA A 427 4.26 22.40 2.71
N ILE A 428 3.10 22.54 2.04
CA ILE A 428 2.82 21.84 0.78
C ILE A 428 3.86 22.21 -0.28
N THR A 429 4.56 21.20 -0.80
CA THR A 429 5.56 21.33 -1.87
C THR A 429 5.04 20.86 -3.23
N LEU A 430 3.93 20.13 -3.25
CA LEU A 430 3.34 19.57 -4.47
C LEU A 430 2.85 20.68 -5.42
N ASP A 431 3.27 20.58 -6.68
CA ASP A 431 2.86 21.44 -7.79
C ASP A 431 2.72 20.58 -9.06
N ILE A 432 1.48 20.19 -9.38
CA ILE A 432 1.17 19.36 -10.55
C ILE A 432 0.50 20.24 -11.61
N PRO A 433 0.92 20.15 -12.89
CA PRO A 433 0.24 20.86 -13.98
C PRO A 433 -1.24 20.49 -14.08
N PRO A 434 -2.12 21.44 -14.45
CA PRO A 434 -3.55 21.15 -14.58
C PRO A 434 -3.81 20.07 -15.64
N LEU A 435 -4.70 19.14 -15.29
CA LEU A 435 -5.15 18.06 -16.16
C LEU A 435 -6.63 18.27 -16.53
N SER A 436 -6.99 17.91 -17.76
CA SER A 436 -8.38 17.81 -18.18
C SER A 436 -9.07 16.59 -17.56
N GLU A 437 -10.40 16.58 -17.54
CA GLU A 437 -11.19 15.44 -17.06
C GLU A 437 -10.86 14.12 -17.77
N ALA A 438 -10.59 14.18 -19.08
CA ALA A 438 -10.16 13.01 -19.85
C ALA A 438 -8.79 12.50 -19.42
N GLU A 439 -7.85 13.41 -19.13
CA GLU A 439 -6.51 13.05 -18.64
C GLU A 439 -6.56 12.47 -17.22
N VAL A 440 -7.43 12.99 -16.34
CA VAL A 440 -7.69 12.40 -15.02
C VAL A 440 -8.23 10.98 -15.14
N SER A 441 -9.19 10.76 -16.04
CA SER A 441 -9.74 9.43 -16.31
C SER A 441 -8.69 8.46 -16.86
N ASP A 442 -7.81 8.92 -17.74
CA ASP A 442 -6.69 8.11 -18.26
C ASP A 442 -5.68 7.79 -17.14
N ILE A 443 -5.34 8.74 -16.26
CA ILE A 443 -4.48 8.49 -15.07
C ILE A 443 -5.10 7.41 -14.18
N ILE A 444 -6.38 7.53 -13.84
CA ILE A 444 -7.09 6.52 -13.04
C ILE A 444 -7.06 5.15 -13.74
N SER A 445 -7.25 5.13 -15.06
CA SER A 445 -7.14 3.90 -15.85
C SER A 445 -5.77 3.25 -15.68
N PHE A 446 -4.69 4.04 -15.76
CA PHE A 446 -3.34 3.53 -15.51
C PHE A 446 -3.13 3.01 -14.08
N LEU A 447 -3.66 3.68 -13.06
CA LEU A 447 -3.59 3.18 -11.69
C LEU A 447 -4.30 1.82 -11.51
N HIS A 448 -5.37 1.56 -12.26
CA HIS A 448 -5.98 0.22 -12.33
C HIS A 448 -5.10 -0.82 -13.03
N ALA A 449 -4.20 -0.41 -13.93
CA ALA A 449 -3.23 -1.33 -14.55
C ALA A 449 -2.14 -1.80 -13.58
N LEU A 450 -2.01 -1.16 -12.42
CA LEU A 450 -1.09 -1.55 -11.34
C LEU A 450 -1.70 -2.59 -10.40
N THR A 451 -2.94 -3.03 -10.66
CA THR A 451 -3.62 -4.07 -9.89
C THR A 451 -3.21 -5.45 -10.39
N ASP A 452 -2.72 -6.26 -9.46
CA ASP A 452 -2.39 -7.68 -9.62
C ASP A 452 -3.54 -8.51 -9.02
N PRO A 453 -4.42 -9.12 -9.84
CA PRO A 453 -5.52 -9.93 -9.35
C PRO A 453 -5.09 -11.18 -8.58
N SER A 454 -3.95 -11.78 -8.92
CA SER A 454 -3.39 -12.97 -8.25
C SER A 454 -2.98 -12.67 -6.80
N SER A 455 -2.49 -11.46 -6.53
CA SER A 455 -2.09 -11.04 -5.19
C SER A 455 -3.27 -10.82 -4.22
N ILE A 456 -4.51 -10.67 -4.71
CA ILE A 456 -5.71 -10.36 -3.89
C ILE A 456 -6.12 -11.56 -3.04
N GLY A 457 -6.07 -12.76 -3.62
CA GLY A 457 -6.43 -14.00 -2.92
C GLY A 457 -5.36 -14.46 -1.93
N GLY A 458 -4.17 -13.88 -2.00
CA GLY A 458 -2.99 -14.38 -1.31
C GLY A 458 -2.44 -15.65 -1.97
N LYS A 459 -1.16 -15.94 -1.76
CA LYS A 459 -0.55 -17.20 -2.23
C LYS A 459 -0.87 -18.34 -1.26
N LEU A 460 -0.90 -18.03 0.03
CA LEU A 460 -1.23 -18.95 1.12
C LEU A 460 -2.61 -18.66 1.72
N GLY A 461 -3.01 -17.39 1.78
CA GLY A 461 -4.26 -16.93 2.39
C GLY A 461 -4.31 -17.13 3.91
N ALA A 462 -5.48 -16.90 4.49
CA ALA A 462 -5.72 -17.13 5.91
C ALA A 462 -5.72 -18.64 6.25
N PRO A 463 -5.09 -19.07 7.36
CA PRO A 463 -5.20 -20.45 7.82
C PRO A 463 -6.61 -20.72 8.38
N ALA A 464 -7.01 -22.00 8.39
CA ALA A 464 -8.30 -22.40 8.96
C ALA A 464 -8.35 -22.28 10.50
N SER A 465 -7.20 -22.37 11.14
CA SER A 465 -6.99 -22.22 12.57
C SER A 465 -5.53 -21.85 12.83
N VAL A 466 -5.24 -21.26 13.98
CA VAL A 466 -3.87 -20.96 14.43
C VAL A 466 -3.44 -21.88 15.60
N PRO A 467 -2.14 -22.12 15.79
CA PRO A 467 -1.61 -22.98 16.85
C PRO A 467 -2.05 -22.63 18.28
N SER A 468 -2.33 -21.35 18.58
CA SER A 468 -2.86 -20.95 19.90
C SER A 468 -4.28 -21.46 20.17
N GLY A 469 -5.01 -21.86 19.12
CA GLY A 469 -6.43 -22.20 19.17
C GLY A 469 -7.36 -20.98 19.28
N LEU A 470 -6.82 -19.75 19.23
CA LEU A 470 -7.63 -18.54 19.21
C LEU A 470 -8.37 -18.38 17.87
N PRO A 471 -9.52 -17.68 17.85
CA PRO A 471 -10.25 -17.43 16.61
C PRO A 471 -9.41 -16.65 15.60
N VAL A 472 -9.49 -17.07 14.32
CA VAL A 472 -8.93 -16.33 13.19
C VAL A 472 -10.04 -15.46 12.61
N ASP A 473 -9.76 -14.17 12.41
CA ASP A 473 -10.73 -13.25 11.79
C ASP A 473 -11.15 -13.77 10.41
N SER A 474 -12.46 -13.84 10.17
CA SER A 474 -13.00 -14.26 8.88
C SER A 474 -13.92 -13.19 8.28
N ILE A 475 -14.06 -13.20 6.95
CA ILE A 475 -14.93 -12.27 6.21
C ILE A 475 -16.42 -12.53 6.50
N LEU A 476 -16.75 -13.67 7.09
CA LEU A 476 -18.12 -14.04 7.44
C LEU A 476 -18.55 -13.45 8.79
N ASP A 477 -17.60 -12.97 9.60
CA ASP A 477 -17.80 -12.31 10.90
C ASP A 477 -17.90 -10.78 10.74
#